data_AF-A0A7C9PRJ2-F1
#
_entry.id   AF-A0A7C9PRJ2-F1
#
_cell.length_a   1.000
_cell.length_b   1.000
_cell.length_c   1.000
_cell.angle_alpha   90.00
_cell.angle_beta   90.00
_cell.angle_gamma   90.00
#
_symmetry.space_group_name_H-M   'P 1'
#
loop_
_entity.id
_entity.type
_entity.pdbx_description
1 polymer ?
#
loop_
_entity_poly.entity_id
_entity_poly.type
_entity_poly.pdbx_seq_one_letter_code
_entity_poly.pdbx_strand_id
1 'polypeptide(L)' 'MLRPRLSHINLRTAIFQQEKITLGTASQFAGMNQLEFNRILGSRKIPIHYGVEEFRQDLRTLEANNWR' A
#
# COMPACT_ATOMS: atom_id res chain seq x y z
N MET A 1 -16.22 -16.15 12.12
CA MET A 1 -15.47 -15.01 11.57
C MET A 1 -14.25 -14.78 12.46
N LEU A 2 -13.06 -15.22 12.05
CA LEU A 2 -11.83 -15.14 12.86
C LEU A 2 -11.31 -13.70 12.84
N ARG A 3 -11.37 -12.98 13.97
CA ARG A 3 -10.77 -11.65 14.09
C ARG A 3 -9.23 -11.79 14.05
N PRO A 4 -8.51 -11.15 13.11
CA PRO A 4 -7.06 -11.21 13.09
C PRO A 4 -6.47 -10.56 14.35
N ARG A 5 -5.49 -11.22 15.00
CA ARG A 5 -4.74 -10.63 16.12
C ARG A 5 -3.94 -9.42 15.63
N LEU A 6 -4.02 -8.31 16.37
CA LEU A 6 -3.42 -7.00 16.04
C LEU A 6 -1.91 -7.06 15.68
N SER A 7 -1.18 -8.03 16.23
CA SER A 7 0.25 -8.22 16.00
C SER A 7 0.59 -8.53 14.54
N HIS A 8 -0.24 -9.31 13.84
CA HIS A 8 0.05 -9.69 12.46
C HIS A 8 -0.20 -8.57 11.45
N ILE A 9 -1.09 -7.62 11.78
CA ILE A 9 -1.43 -6.49 10.90
C ILE A 9 -0.22 -5.55 10.80
N ASN A 10 0.40 -5.22 11.92
CA ASN A 10 1.53 -4.27 11.95
C ASN A 10 2.74 -4.78 11.15
N LEU A 11 3.07 -6.07 11.28
CA LEU A 11 4.16 -6.68 10.50
C LEU A 11 3.89 -6.63 8.99
N ARG A 12 2.66 -6.94 8.57
CA ARG A 12 2.29 -6.96 7.14
C ARG A 12 2.26 -5.56 6.55
N THR A 13 1.78 -4.58 7.30
CA THR A 13 1.88 -3.17 6.95
C THR A 13 3.33 -2.73 6.73
N ALA A 14 4.26 -3.14 7.61
CA ALA A 14 5.68 -2.80 7.47
C ALA A 14 6.32 -3.45 6.22
N ILE A 15 5.95 -4.69 5.90
CA ILE A 15 6.47 -5.39 4.70
C ILE A 15 5.86 -4.80 3.41
N PHE A 16 4.57 -4.43 3.44
CA PHE A 16 3.90 -3.72 2.34
C PHE A 16 4.53 -2.35 2.09
N GLN A 17 4.86 -1.59 3.15
CA GLN A 17 5.56 -0.31 3.04
C GLN A 17 6.98 -0.41 2.47
N GLN A 18 7.63 -1.57 2.57
CA GLN A 18 8.94 -1.83 1.95
C GLN A 18 8.81 -2.29 0.49
N GLU A 19 7.61 -2.23 -0.09
CA GLU A 19 7.29 -2.69 -1.45
C GLU A 19 7.62 -4.17 -1.72
N LYS A 20 7.84 -4.96 -0.66
CA LYS A 20 8.24 -6.37 -0.77
C LYS A 20 7.07 -7.30 -1.09
N ILE A 21 5.83 -6.84 -0.90
CA ILE A 21 4.60 -7.60 -1.17
C ILE A 21 3.52 -6.66 -1.71
N THR A 22 2.67 -7.18 -2.59
CA THR A 22 1.52 -6.43 -3.13
C THR A 22 0.41 -6.28 -2.08
N LEU A 23 -0.50 -5.33 -2.33
CA LEU A 23 -1.70 -5.14 -1.52
C LEU A 23 -2.52 -6.44 -1.37
N GLY A 24 -2.68 -7.17 -2.47
CA GLY A 24 -3.39 -8.45 -2.50
C GLY A 24 -2.74 -9.48 -1.58
N THR A 25 -1.43 -9.64 -1.68
CA THR A 25 -0.65 -10.54 -0.82
C THR A 25 -0.74 -10.14 0.65
N ALA A 26 -0.60 -8.84 0.96
CA ALA A 26 -0.69 -8.32 2.32
C ALA A 26 -2.08 -8.55 2.94
N SER A 27 -3.15 -8.36 2.16
CA SER A 27 -4.53 -8.60 2.59
C SER A 27 -4.82 -10.09 2.85
N GLN A 28 -4.35 -10.97 1.97
CA GLN A 28 -4.51 -12.42 2.13
C GLN A 28 -3.79 -12.91 3.37
N PHE A 29 -2.56 -12.47 3.58
CA PHE A 29 -1.85 -12.76 4.82
C PHE A 29 -2.65 -12.22 6.01
N ALA A 30 -3.12 -10.97 5.95
CA ALA A 30 -3.96 -10.31 6.96
C ALA A 30 -5.27 -11.05 7.29
N GLY A 31 -5.65 -12.07 6.52
CA GLY A 31 -6.87 -12.84 6.73
C GLY A 31 -8.12 -12.01 6.47
N MET A 32 -8.02 -11.01 5.60
CA MET A 32 -9.10 -10.07 5.27
C MET A 32 -9.08 -9.76 3.78
N ASN A 33 -10.16 -9.22 3.26
CA ASN A 33 -10.18 -8.81 1.85
C ASN A 33 -9.38 -7.51 1.62
N GLN A 34 -9.08 -7.21 0.36
CA GLN A 34 -8.28 -6.02 0.00
C GLN A 34 -8.94 -4.71 0.43
N LEU A 35 -10.27 -4.62 0.43
CA LEU A 35 -11.00 -3.42 0.83
C LEU A 35 -10.87 -3.16 2.35
N GLU A 36 -10.98 -4.21 3.16
CA GLU A 36 -10.76 -4.14 4.61
C GLU A 36 -9.33 -3.71 4.93
N PHE A 37 -8.36 -4.27 4.22
CA PHE A 37 -6.96 -3.92 4.39
C PHE A 37 -6.69 -2.46 3.96
N ASN A 38 -7.27 -2.01 2.85
CA ASN A 38 -7.19 -0.61 2.40
C ASN A 38 -7.76 0.38 3.40
N ARG A 39 -8.88 0.05 4.07
CA ARG A 39 -9.43 0.90 5.14
C ARG A 39 -8.46 1.04 6.31
N ILE A 40 -7.74 -0.02 6.67
CA ILE A 40 -6.70 0.02 7.71
C ILE A 40 -5.54 0.91 7.26
N LEU A 41 -5.06 0.76 6.02
CA LEU A 41 -4.00 1.62 5.46
C LEU A 41 -4.42 3.09 5.47
N GLY A 42 -5.63 3.40 4.99
CA GLY A 42 -6.18 4.76 4.99
C GLY A 42 -6.32 5.35 6.40
N SER A 43 -6.80 4.56 7.37
CA SER A 43 -6.91 5.00 8.78
C SER A 43 -5.55 5.34 9.40
N ARG A 44 -4.47 4.72 8.89
CA ARG A 44 -3.09 4.90 9.34
C ARG A 44 -2.32 5.89 8.47
N LYS A 45 -2.96 6.53 7.48
CA LYS A 45 -2.35 7.42 6.49
C LYS A 45 -1.18 6.76 5.75
N ILE A 46 -1.29 5.46 5.49
CA ILE A 46 -0.28 4.69 4.78
C ILE A 46 -0.64 4.71 3.29
N PRO A 47 0.20 5.30 2.43
CA PRO A 47 -0.03 5.33 1.00
C PRO A 47 -0.11 3.90 0.44
N ILE A 48 -1.06 3.67 -0.46
CA ILE A 48 -1.35 2.36 -1.06
C ILE A 48 -0.65 2.24 -2.42
N HIS A 49 0.49 2.92 -2.59
CA HIS A 49 1.17 3.30 -3.85
C HIS A 49 0.73 4.63 -4.45
N TYR A 50 1.72 5.30 -5.06
CA TYR A 50 1.85 6.75 -5.26
C TYR A 50 2.05 7.52 -3.97
N GLY A 51 3.21 7.31 -3.38
CA GLY A 51 3.85 8.37 -2.61
C GLY A 51 4.03 9.61 -3.47
N VAL A 52 4.11 10.77 -2.82
CA VAL A 52 4.37 12.06 -3.48
C VAL A 52 5.63 11.99 -4.35
N GLU A 53 6.62 11.17 -3.98
CA GLU A 53 7.86 11.05 -4.73
C GLU A 53 7.71 10.28 -6.05
N GLU A 54 6.95 9.18 -6.09
CA GLU A 54 6.63 8.47 -7.33
C GLU A 54 5.78 9.36 -8.25
N PHE A 55 4.82 10.10 -7.69
CA PHE A 55 4.05 11.08 -8.44
C PHE A 55 4.94 12.17 -9.05
N ARG A 56 5.92 12.68 -8.29
CA ARG A 56 6.91 13.64 -8.78
C ARG A 56 7.80 13.03 -9.85
N GLN A 57 8.20 11.77 -9.71
CA GLN A 57 9.03 11.08 -10.69
C GLN A 57 8.30 10.88 -12.01
N ASP A 58 6.99 10.62 -11.96
CA ASP A 58 6.16 10.54 -13.16
C ASP A 58 6.00 11.90 -13.82
N LEU A 59 5.74 12.97 -13.05
CA LEU A 59 5.71 14.33 -13.60
C LEU A 59 7.03 14.68 -14.31
N ARG A 60 8.17 14.35 -13.70
CA ARG A 60 9.49 14.50 -14.34
C ARG A 60 9.61 13.69 -15.62
N THR A 61 9.08 12.46 -15.63
CA THR A 61 9.10 11.57 -16.80
C THR A 61 8.22 12.10 -17.92
N LEU A 62 7.04 12.66 -17.60
CA LEU A 62 6.13 13.28 -18.56
C LEU A 62 6.73 14.54 -19.19
N GLU A 63 7.33 15.42 -18.38
CA GLU A 63 8.04 16.61 -18.84
C GLU A 63 9.23 16.26 -19.73
N ALA A 64 10.03 15.26 -19.33
CA ALA A 64 11.21 14.83 -20.09
C ALA A 64 10.87 14.19 -21.44
N ASN A 65 9.73 13.52 -21.53
CA ASN A 65 9.26 12.91 -22.79
C ASN A 65 8.44 13.88 -23.66
N ASN A 66 8.38 15.16 -23.29
CA ASN A 66 7.66 16.21 -24.01
C ASN A 66 6.21 15.81 -24.32
N TRP A 67 5.59 15.06 -23.40
CA TRP A 67 4.18 14.69 -23.49
C TRP A 67 3.35 15.97 -23.34
N ARG A 68 2.68 16.33 -24.43
CA ARG A 68 1.66 17.38 -24.51
C ARG A 68 0.40 16.79 -25.10
#